data_AF-A0A7S3LBL7-F1
#
_entry.id   AF-A0A7S3LBL7-F1
#
_cell.length_a   1.000
_cell.length_b   1.000
_cell.length_c   1.000
_cell.angle_alpha   90.00
_cell.angle_beta   90.00
_cell.angle_gamma   90.00
#
_symmetry.space_group_name_H-M   'P 1'
#
loop_
_entity.id
_entity.type
_entity.pdbx_description
1 polymer ?
#
loop_
_entity_poly.entity_id
_entity_poly.type
_entity_poly.pdbx_seq_one_letter_code
_entity_poly.pdbx_strand_id
1 'polypeptide(L)'
;MTRLNNSLTLLFLSSIILPIRAFSSAPKSVGVRHLDKTCHHILRALNADGTWNGEVASNTSDGRIQGCMIQPAKQDSLTEWEVTIDGVQADLGRFSDAVYKKVMQDAKQQRFQGFRPGTIPPHLEPTYRTFAMDECARETVLEALQQNNIKPFENCRSEMYLKDFQIPPPKSKKGKKKKGNTEVEEEPEPEPTWRSFETMKEAINAGWRPGQSFSFVAVDVKGQKVKAPSETDGAKPLGLTN
;
A
#
# COMPACT_ATOMS: atom_id res chain seq x y z
N MET A 1 -67.99 -17.19 -3.18
CA MET A 1 -67.56 -17.23 -1.76
C MET A 1 -66.04 -17.22 -1.70
N THR A 2 -65.48 -16.06 -1.34
CA THR A 2 -64.32 -15.83 -0.44
C THR A 2 -63.06 -16.72 -0.48
N ARG A 3 -61.91 -16.00 -0.61
CA ARG A 3 -60.56 -16.18 -0.01
C ARG A 3 -59.59 -17.11 -0.75
N LEU A 4 -58.25 -16.93 -0.74
CA LEU A 4 -57.26 -15.90 -0.37
C LEU A 4 -55.87 -16.52 -0.75
N ASN A 5 -54.90 -15.65 -1.04
CA ASN A 5 -53.45 -15.79 -0.77
C ASN A 5 -52.50 -16.64 -1.65
N ASN A 6 -51.66 -15.89 -2.38
CA ASN A 6 -50.18 -15.84 -2.27
C ASN A 6 -49.47 -16.94 -1.45
N SER A 7 -48.49 -17.61 -2.07
CA SER A 7 -47.13 -17.73 -1.54
C SER A 7 -46.16 -18.28 -2.59
N LEU A 8 -45.01 -17.59 -2.74
CA LEU A 8 -43.72 -18.10 -3.22
C LEU A 8 -43.46 -19.51 -2.61
N THR A 9 -42.69 -20.43 -3.22
CA THR A 9 -41.25 -20.32 -3.51
C THR A 9 -40.74 -21.59 -4.22
N LEU A 10 -39.59 -21.45 -4.89
CA LEU A 10 -38.60 -22.50 -5.21
C LEU A 10 -38.94 -23.49 -6.32
N LEU A 11 -38.33 -23.25 -7.50
CA LEU A 11 -37.58 -24.23 -8.28
C LEU A 11 -37.06 -23.53 -9.55
N PHE A 12 -35.76 -23.19 -9.63
CA PHE A 12 -35.05 -23.19 -10.92
C PHE A 12 -33.58 -23.51 -10.71
N LEU A 13 -33.21 -24.68 -11.23
CA LEU A 13 -31.87 -25.08 -11.60
C LEU A 13 -31.27 -24.09 -12.59
N SER A 14 -30.04 -23.64 -12.38
CA SER A 14 -29.16 -23.28 -13.50
C SER A 14 -27.70 -23.55 -13.15
N SER A 15 -27.23 -24.71 -13.61
CA SER A 15 -25.83 -24.94 -13.91
C SER A 15 -25.50 -24.18 -15.19
N ILE A 16 -24.67 -23.14 -15.13
CA ILE A 16 -24.00 -22.63 -16.33
C ILE A 16 -22.52 -22.37 -16.03
N ILE A 17 -21.74 -23.02 -16.88
CA ILE A 17 -20.30 -23.09 -17.01
C ILE A 17 -19.74 -21.75 -17.52
N LEU A 18 -18.57 -21.38 -17.02
CA LEU A 18 -17.74 -20.23 -17.44
C LEU A 18 -17.52 -20.17 -18.96
N PRO A 19 -17.18 -18.98 -19.48
CA PRO A 19 -15.90 -18.91 -20.19
C PRO A 19 -15.02 -17.75 -19.72
N ILE A 20 -13.81 -18.16 -19.35
CA ILE A 20 -12.59 -17.36 -19.32
C ILE A 20 -12.31 -16.82 -20.74
N ARG A 21 -12.06 -15.52 -20.85
CA ARG A 21 -11.31 -14.88 -21.95
C ARG A 21 -10.27 -13.98 -21.30
N ALA A 22 -9.00 -14.38 -21.25
CA ALA A 22 -8.00 -14.32 -22.32
C ALA A 22 -6.99 -13.19 -21.99
N PHE A 23 -6.01 -13.50 -21.15
CA PHE A 23 -4.65 -12.98 -21.32
C PHE A 23 -3.82 -14.13 -21.89
N SER A 24 -3.65 -14.11 -23.22
CA SER A 24 -2.56 -14.75 -23.95
C SER A 24 -1.40 -13.74 -23.90
N SER A 25 -0.17 -14.04 -23.49
CA SER A 25 0.64 -15.22 -23.77
C SER A 25 1.40 -15.74 -22.54
N ALA A 26 1.53 -17.07 -22.49
CA ALA A 26 2.24 -17.83 -21.46
C ALA A 26 3.78 -17.74 -21.65
N PRO A 27 4.59 -18.11 -20.63
CA PRO A 27 4.63 -19.51 -20.18
C PRO A 27 4.27 -19.71 -18.69
N LYS A 28 3.38 -20.69 -18.48
CA LYS A 28 3.20 -21.60 -17.34
C LYS A 28 3.13 -20.96 -15.94
N SER A 29 1.93 -20.48 -15.62
CA SER A 29 1.50 -20.09 -14.28
C SER A 29 1.35 -21.31 -13.35
N VAL A 30 2.10 -21.29 -12.25
CA VAL A 30 1.74 -21.99 -11.01
C VAL A 30 0.68 -21.13 -10.34
N GLY A 31 -0.48 -21.72 -10.06
CA GLY A 31 -1.67 -21.02 -9.57
C GLY A 31 -1.43 -20.27 -8.26
N VAL A 32 -1.39 -18.95 -8.33
CA VAL A 32 -1.59 -18.05 -7.19
C VAL A 32 -3.10 -17.95 -6.99
N ARG A 33 -3.61 -18.61 -5.95
CA ARG A 33 -5.02 -18.47 -5.56
C ARG A 33 -5.21 -17.08 -4.94
N HIS A 34 -6.06 -16.29 -5.59
CA HIS A 34 -6.94 -15.25 -5.05
C HIS A 34 -6.71 -14.89 -3.57
N LEU A 35 -5.92 -13.84 -3.35
CA LEU A 35 -5.65 -13.24 -2.04
C LEU A 35 -6.52 -11.98 -1.80
N ASP A 36 -7.78 -12.00 -2.27
CA ASP A 36 -8.62 -10.78 -2.33
C ASP A 36 -9.60 -10.60 -1.15
N LYS A 37 -9.55 -11.42 -0.09
CA LYS A 37 -10.59 -11.38 0.96
C LYS A 37 -10.09 -11.42 2.41
N THR A 38 -8.84 -11.05 2.70
CA THR A 38 -8.32 -11.15 4.10
C THR A 38 -7.49 -9.96 4.60
N CYS A 39 -7.50 -8.81 3.91
CA CYS A 39 -6.76 -7.62 4.36
C CYS A 39 -7.58 -6.60 5.17
N HIS A 40 -8.65 -7.02 5.87
CA HIS A 40 -9.44 -6.11 6.73
C HIS A 40 -9.06 -6.12 8.23
N HIS A 41 -7.98 -6.80 8.63
CA HIS A 41 -7.55 -6.86 10.04
C HIS A 41 -6.03 -6.81 10.23
N ILE A 42 -5.38 -5.76 9.73
CA ILE A 42 -3.96 -5.49 9.98
C ILE A 42 -3.85 -4.15 10.72
N LEU A 43 -4.18 -4.13 12.02
CA LEU A 43 -4.15 -2.90 12.82
C LEU A 43 -3.78 -3.18 14.30
N ARG A 44 -2.48 -3.04 14.62
CA ARG A 44 -1.88 -2.57 15.89
C ARG A 44 -0.36 -2.48 15.74
N ALA A 45 0.33 -1.63 16.54
CA ALA A 45 1.75 -1.20 16.47
C ALA A 45 2.74 -1.97 17.37
N LEU A 46 3.97 -2.08 16.87
CA LEU A 46 5.09 -3.00 17.16
C LEU A 46 5.10 -3.68 18.54
N ASN A 47 5.41 -4.97 18.59
CA ASN A 47 5.76 -5.64 19.86
C ASN A 47 7.19 -5.25 20.29
N ALA A 48 7.49 -5.32 21.60
CA ALA A 48 8.79 -4.97 22.19
C ALA A 48 9.98 -5.80 21.68
N ASP A 49 9.72 -6.88 20.93
CA ASP A 49 10.71 -7.77 20.32
C ASP A 49 11.17 -7.30 18.93
N GLY A 50 10.68 -6.15 18.45
CA GLY A 50 10.98 -5.64 17.10
C GLY A 50 10.22 -6.37 15.98
N THR A 51 9.26 -7.22 16.33
CA THR A 51 8.36 -7.86 15.37
C THR A 51 7.29 -6.86 14.95
N TRP A 52 7.24 -6.58 13.64
CA TRP A 52 6.21 -5.72 13.07
C TRP A 52 4.84 -6.39 13.09
N ASN A 53 3.84 -5.67 13.55
CA ASN A 53 2.51 -6.19 13.82
C ASN A 53 1.39 -5.54 12.99
N GLY A 54 1.76 -4.74 11.98
CA GLY A 54 0.81 -4.30 10.97
C GLY A 54 0.59 -2.79 10.87
N GLU A 55 1.00 -2.00 11.87
CA GLU A 55 0.73 -0.55 11.87
C GLU A 55 1.85 0.26 11.22
N VAL A 56 1.48 1.35 10.51
CA VAL A 56 2.44 2.34 10.03
C VAL A 56 2.99 3.07 11.25
N ALA A 57 4.29 2.92 11.52
CA ALA A 57 4.88 3.50 12.72
C ALA A 57 4.78 5.04 12.67
N SER A 58 4.01 5.61 13.60
CA SER A 58 4.04 7.04 13.81
C SER A 58 5.45 7.44 14.25
N ASN A 59 6.02 8.41 13.54
CA ASN A 59 7.36 8.92 13.82
C ASN A 59 7.33 10.21 14.65
N THR A 60 6.16 10.53 15.21
CA THR A 60 5.93 11.69 16.09
C THR A 60 5.43 11.24 17.45
N SER A 61 5.64 12.07 18.48
CA SER A 61 5.03 11.89 19.80
C SER A 61 3.50 11.83 19.75
N ASP A 62 2.91 12.43 18.71
CA ASP A 62 1.48 12.66 18.59
C ASP A 62 0.78 11.54 17.79
N GLY A 63 1.52 10.49 17.41
CA GLY A 63 0.94 9.36 16.69
C GLY A 63 0.69 9.61 15.20
N ARG A 64 1.19 10.72 14.63
CA ARG A 64 1.02 11.07 13.21
C ARG A 64 2.23 10.67 12.35
N ILE A 65 1.97 10.39 11.08
CA ILE A 65 2.99 10.20 10.05
C ILE A 65 3.42 11.57 9.53
N GLN A 66 4.72 11.83 9.48
CA GLN A 66 5.28 13.03 8.83
C GLN A 66 5.46 12.84 7.32
N GLY A 67 5.70 13.94 6.61
CA GLY A 67 5.97 13.87 5.16
C GLY A 67 4.73 13.66 4.29
N CYS A 68 3.53 13.71 4.88
CA CYS A 68 2.28 13.60 4.14
C CYS A 68 1.69 14.99 3.89
N MET A 69 1.47 15.34 2.62
CA MET A 69 0.74 16.54 2.22
C MET A 69 -0.52 16.12 1.47
N ILE A 70 -1.68 16.60 1.91
CA ILE A 70 -2.98 16.30 1.30
C ILE A 70 -3.59 17.59 0.78
N GLN A 71 -3.96 17.60 -0.49
CA GLN A 71 -4.63 18.71 -1.14
C GLN A 71 -5.83 18.23 -1.97
N PRO A 72 -6.89 19.04 -2.12
CA PRO A 72 -7.97 18.73 -3.06
C PRO A 72 -7.41 18.59 -4.48
N ALA A 73 -7.82 17.56 -5.22
CA ALA A 73 -7.33 17.32 -6.59
C ALA A 73 -7.73 18.44 -7.57
N LYS A 74 -8.84 19.13 -7.26
CA LYS A 74 -9.35 20.31 -7.98
C LYS A 74 -9.83 21.32 -6.94
N GLN A 75 -9.82 22.60 -7.30
CA GLN A 75 -10.17 23.71 -6.39
C GLN A 75 -11.54 23.53 -5.70
N ASP A 76 -12.51 22.92 -6.39
CA ASP A 76 -13.86 22.69 -5.87
C ASP A 76 -14.15 21.22 -5.53
N SER A 77 -13.12 20.35 -5.54
CA SER A 77 -13.34 18.94 -5.23
C SER A 77 -13.54 18.75 -3.73
N LEU A 78 -14.71 18.21 -3.36
CA LEU A 78 -15.03 17.85 -1.97
C LEU A 78 -14.63 16.41 -1.63
N THR A 79 -14.36 15.59 -2.65
CA THR A 79 -14.22 14.14 -2.48
C THR A 79 -12.98 13.54 -3.15
N GLU A 80 -12.28 14.27 -4.02
CA GLU A 80 -11.07 13.80 -4.68
C GLU A 80 -9.85 14.54 -4.13
N TRP A 81 -8.83 13.78 -3.75
CA TRP A 81 -7.63 14.27 -3.11
C TRP A 81 -6.39 13.85 -3.90
N GLU A 82 -5.37 14.69 -3.81
CA GLU A 82 -4.00 14.35 -4.18
C GLU A 82 -3.17 14.30 -2.89
N VAL A 83 -2.42 13.21 -2.73
CA VAL A 83 -1.61 12.94 -1.54
C VAL A 83 -0.16 12.79 -1.95
N THR A 84 0.69 13.71 -1.50
CA THR A 84 2.14 13.63 -1.70
C THR A 84 2.80 13.06 -0.46
N ILE A 85 3.64 12.04 -0.64
CA ILE A 85 4.32 11.33 0.44
C ILE A 85 5.83 11.48 0.27
N ASP A 86 6.49 12.08 1.26
CA ASP A 86 7.94 12.02 1.45
C ASP A 86 8.31 10.73 2.21
N GLY A 87 8.91 9.78 1.51
CA GLY A 87 9.21 8.46 2.07
C GLY A 87 10.29 8.44 3.14
N VAL A 88 11.11 9.48 3.26
CA VAL A 88 12.10 9.59 4.35
C VAL A 88 11.39 10.01 5.61
N GLN A 89 10.58 11.07 5.52
CA GLN A 89 9.81 11.56 6.64
C GLN A 89 8.72 10.57 7.08
N ALA A 90 8.12 9.82 6.15
CA ALA A 90 7.12 8.79 6.48
C ALA A 90 7.73 7.44 6.89
N ASP A 91 9.06 7.32 7.01
CA ASP A 91 9.79 6.07 7.35
C ASP A 91 9.41 4.84 6.49
N LEU A 92 9.17 5.07 5.19
CA LEU A 92 8.73 4.01 4.27
C LEU A 92 9.78 2.94 4.02
N GLY A 93 11.06 3.23 4.32
CA GLY A 93 12.12 2.22 4.29
C GLY A 93 11.83 1.09 5.28
N ARG A 94 11.62 1.40 6.56
CA ARG A 94 11.32 0.39 7.58
C ARG A 94 9.97 -0.25 7.36
N PHE A 95 8.96 0.53 6.98
CA PHE A 95 7.62 0.01 6.73
C PHE A 95 7.62 -0.99 5.57
N SER A 96 8.23 -0.66 4.42
CA SER A 96 8.31 -1.56 3.28
C SER A 96 9.11 -2.84 3.55
N ASP A 97 10.18 -2.79 4.35
CA ASP A 97 10.93 -3.98 4.79
C ASP A 97 10.05 -4.91 5.63
N ALA A 98 9.26 -4.34 6.54
CA ALA A 98 8.36 -5.11 7.38
C ALA A 98 7.25 -5.79 6.58
N VAL A 99 6.59 -5.05 5.68
CA VAL A 99 5.59 -5.59 4.74
C VAL A 99 6.20 -6.71 3.91
N TYR A 100 7.38 -6.49 3.33
CA TYR A 100 8.06 -7.50 2.52
C TYR A 100 8.40 -8.77 3.31
N LYS A 101 8.93 -8.63 4.54
CA LYS A 101 9.21 -9.78 5.41
C LYS A 101 7.94 -10.59 5.71
N LYS A 102 6.83 -9.92 5.99
CA LYS A 102 5.54 -10.57 6.24
C LYS A 102 5.04 -11.32 5.00
N VAL A 103 5.04 -10.66 3.85
CA VAL A 103 4.66 -11.26 2.56
C VAL A 103 5.52 -12.48 2.24
N MET A 104 6.83 -12.39 2.46
CA MET A 104 7.76 -13.50 2.24
C MET A 104 7.54 -14.64 3.25
N GLN A 105 7.19 -14.35 4.50
CA GLN A 105 6.85 -15.36 5.49
C GLN A 105 5.59 -16.13 5.09
N ASP A 106 4.55 -15.43 4.63
CA ASP A 106 3.30 -16.03 4.19
C ASP A 106 3.50 -16.83 2.90
N ALA A 107 4.28 -16.31 1.95
CA ALA A 107 4.66 -17.03 0.74
C ALA A 107 5.43 -18.33 1.03
N LYS A 108 6.31 -18.35 2.03
CA LYS A 108 7.03 -19.58 2.44
C LYS A 108 6.11 -20.67 3.00
N GLN A 109 4.94 -20.32 3.52
CA GLN A 109 3.95 -21.28 3.98
C GLN A 109 3.24 -21.96 2.80
N GLN A 110 3.27 -21.35 1.62
CA GLN A 110 2.71 -21.93 0.40
C GLN A 110 3.62 -23.04 -0.13
N ARG A 111 3.01 -24.10 -0.68
CA ARG A 111 3.75 -25.20 -1.33
C ARG A 111 3.84 -24.93 -2.83
N PHE A 112 5.04 -24.62 -3.31
CA PHE A 112 5.32 -24.46 -4.74
C PHE A 112 5.74 -25.80 -5.35
N GLN A 113 5.12 -26.19 -6.46
CA GLN A 113 5.42 -27.44 -7.15
C GLN A 113 6.88 -27.44 -7.64
N GLY A 114 7.63 -28.50 -7.33
CA GLY A 114 9.03 -28.64 -7.72
C GLY A 114 10.03 -27.90 -6.83
N PHE A 115 9.56 -27.21 -5.79
CA PHE A 115 10.41 -26.54 -4.81
C PHE A 115 10.29 -27.20 -3.44
N ARG A 116 11.35 -27.09 -2.64
CA ARG A 116 11.31 -27.57 -1.25
C ARG A 116 10.34 -26.72 -0.44
N PRO A 117 9.60 -27.31 0.53
CA PRO A 117 8.80 -26.53 1.47
C PRO A 117 9.61 -25.40 2.11
N GLY A 118 9.03 -24.20 2.21
CA GLY A 118 9.72 -23.01 2.72
C GLY A 118 10.65 -22.30 1.72
N THR A 119 10.74 -22.77 0.46
CA THR A 119 11.52 -22.12 -0.60
C THR A 119 10.60 -21.39 -1.56
N ILE A 120 10.87 -20.10 -1.79
CA ILE A 120 10.16 -19.30 -2.79
C ILE A 120 10.91 -19.41 -4.13
N PRO A 121 10.21 -19.71 -5.24
CA PRO A 121 10.83 -19.68 -6.56
C PRO A 121 11.49 -18.32 -6.88
N PRO A 122 12.75 -18.26 -7.35
CA PRO A 122 13.47 -17.00 -7.58
C PRO A 122 12.76 -16.02 -8.53
N HIS A 123 12.02 -16.53 -9.51
CA HIS A 123 11.29 -15.72 -10.47
C HIS A 123 10.08 -14.98 -9.85
N LEU A 124 9.63 -15.38 -8.66
CA LEU A 124 8.53 -14.72 -7.93
C LEU A 124 9.03 -13.60 -7.00
N GLU A 125 10.33 -13.56 -6.68
CA GLU A 125 10.87 -12.52 -5.79
C GLU A 125 10.63 -11.08 -6.30
N PRO A 126 10.76 -10.76 -7.61
CA PRO A 126 10.39 -9.45 -8.12
C PRO A 126 8.91 -9.13 -7.88
N THR A 127 8.02 -10.11 -8.05
CA THR A 127 6.58 -9.94 -7.83
C THR A 127 6.27 -9.57 -6.38
N TYR A 128 6.89 -10.26 -5.41
CA TYR A 128 6.71 -9.93 -3.99
C TYR A 128 7.30 -8.57 -3.62
N ARG A 129 8.36 -8.12 -4.29
CA ARG A 129 8.89 -6.76 -4.12
C ARG A 129 7.93 -5.71 -4.62
N THR A 130 7.36 -5.90 -5.81
CA THR A 130 6.32 -5.00 -6.36
C THR A 130 5.12 -4.94 -5.45
N PHE A 131 4.64 -6.09 -4.99
CA PHE A 131 3.52 -6.17 -4.06
C PHE A 131 3.81 -5.42 -2.75
N ALA A 132 4.99 -5.61 -2.16
CA ALA A 132 5.34 -4.91 -0.92
C ALA A 132 5.42 -3.39 -1.08
N MET A 133 5.88 -2.89 -2.23
CA MET A 133 5.91 -1.44 -2.52
C MET A 133 4.50 -0.87 -2.70
N ASP A 134 3.64 -1.54 -3.46
CA ASP A 134 2.24 -1.11 -3.69
C ASP A 134 1.44 -1.12 -2.38
N GLU A 135 1.52 -2.20 -1.60
CA GLU A 135 0.84 -2.29 -0.31
C GLU A 135 1.33 -1.20 0.65
N CYS A 136 2.65 -1.03 0.79
CA CYS A 136 3.23 0.03 1.63
C CYS A 136 2.72 1.43 1.20
N ALA A 137 2.70 1.71 -0.10
CA ALA A 137 2.24 2.99 -0.61
C ALA A 137 0.75 3.22 -0.33
N ARG A 138 -0.12 2.26 -0.64
CA ARG A 138 -1.58 2.39 -0.44
C ARG A 138 -1.95 2.51 1.04
N GLU A 139 -1.34 1.72 1.91
CA GLU A 139 -1.58 1.83 3.36
C GLU A 139 -1.15 3.19 3.91
N THR A 140 -0.02 3.72 3.44
CA THR A 140 0.45 5.05 3.85
C THR A 140 -0.56 6.14 3.46
N VAL A 141 -1.16 6.05 2.26
CA VAL A 141 -2.19 6.99 1.80
C VAL A 141 -3.44 6.90 2.67
N LEU A 142 -3.92 5.69 2.97
CA LEU A 142 -5.13 5.51 3.79
C LEU A 142 -4.92 6.03 5.22
N GLU A 143 -3.76 5.78 5.81
CA GLU A 143 -3.41 6.30 7.13
C GLU A 143 -3.28 7.83 7.11
N ALA A 144 -2.69 8.41 6.05
CA ALA A 144 -2.65 9.86 5.86
C ALA A 144 -4.07 10.48 5.79
N LEU A 145 -5.00 9.85 5.07
CA LEU A 145 -6.41 10.30 5.03
C LEU A 145 -7.04 10.26 6.41
N GLN A 146 -6.87 9.16 7.14
CA GLN A 146 -7.42 8.98 8.48
C GLN A 146 -6.91 10.05 9.46
N GLN A 147 -5.61 10.35 9.44
CA GLN A 147 -5.00 11.38 10.29
C GLN A 147 -5.48 12.80 9.98
N ASN A 148 -6.02 13.01 8.78
CA ASN A 148 -6.58 14.28 8.32
C ASN A 148 -8.11 14.34 8.40
N ASN A 149 -8.74 13.41 9.12
CA ASN A 149 -10.20 13.29 9.25
C ASN A 149 -10.91 13.12 7.89
N ILE A 150 -10.28 12.45 6.94
CA ILE A 150 -10.87 12.12 5.65
C ILE A 150 -11.22 10.63 5.68
N LYS A 151 -12.52 10.33 5.58
CA LYS A 151 -13.00 8.95 5.51
C LYS A 151 -12.87 8.44 4.06
N PRO A 152 -12.00 7.45 3.79
CA PRO A 152 -11.89 6.88 2.45
C PRO A 152 -13.18 6.18 2.03
N PHE A 153 -13.48 6.21 0.73
CA PHE A 153 -14.55 5.39 0.15
C PHE A 153 -14.12 3.92 0.02
N GLU A 154 -15.07 3.00 -0.10
CA GLU A 154 -14.80 1.56 -0.18
C GLU A 154 -13.88 1.18 -1.35
N ASN A 155 -14.05 1.86 -2.48
CA ASN A 155 -13.25 1.70 -3.70
C ASN A 155 -11.99 2.58 -3.74
N CYS A 156 -11.72 3.40 -2.73
CA CYS A 156 -10.57 4.31 -2.70
C CYS A 156 -9.25 3.56 -2.94
N ARG A 157 -9.09 2.42 -2.26
CA ARG A 157 -7.89 1.57 -2.40
C ARG A 157 -7.65 1.11 -3.83
N SER A 158 -8.69 0.68 -4.54
CA SER A 158 -8.58 0.13 -5.89
C SER A 158 -8.50 1.20 -6.98
N GLU A 159 -9.07 2.39 -6.73
CA GLU A 159 -9.17 3.45 -7.74
C GLU A 159 -8.02 4.45 -7.71
N MET A 160 -7.29 4.58 -6.59
CA MET A 160 -6.15 5.50 -6.53
C MET A 160 -5.01 5.05 -7.45
N TYR A 161 -4.37 6.03 -8.10
CA TYR A 161 -3.20 5.83 -8.95
C TYR A 161 -1.97 6.40 -8.28
N LEU A 162 -0.86 5.66 -8.34
CA LEU A 162 0.43 6.06 -7.77
C LEU A 162 1.38 6.44 -8.91
N LYS A 163 1.97 7.62 -8.83
CA LYS A 163 2.89 8.18 -9.83
C LYS A 163 4.02 8.97 -9.19
N ASP A 164 4.93 9.47 -10.01
CA ASP A 164 6.01 10.39 -9.60
C ASP A 164 6.89 9.82 -8.48
N PHE A 165 7.30 8.56 -8.66
CA PHE A 165 8.13 7.85 -7.68
C PHE A 165 9.54 8.44 -7.63
N GLN A 166 10.05 8.67 -6.43
CA GLN A 166 11.43 9.08 -6.21
C GLN A 166 12.11 8.11 -5.26
N ILE A 167 13.31 7.66 -5.60
CA ILE A 167 14.11 6.81 -4.71
C ILE A 167 15.44 7.49 -4.39
N PRO A 168 15.93 7.37 -3.15
CA PRO A 168 17.25 7.85 -2.79
C PRO A 168 18.29 7.01 -3.54
N PRO A 169 19.49 7.54 -3.81
CA PRO A 169 20.53 6.77 -4.43
C PRO A 169 20.85 5.52 -3.59
N PRO A 170 21.19 4.40 -4.23
CA PRO A 170 21.56 3.19 -3.51
C PRO A 170 22.73 3.53 -2.59
N LYS A 171 22.56 3.28 -1.28
CA LYS A 171 23.64 3.47 -0.31
C LYS A 171 24.85 2.72 -0.83
N SER A 172 25.92 3.43 -1.16
CA SER A 172 27.18 2.80 -1.50
C SER A 172 27.49 1.88 -0.32
N LYS A 173 27.69 0.58 -0.58
CA LYS A 173 28.15 -0.33 0.45
C LYS A 173 29.46 0.29 0.93
N LYS A 174 29.48 0.90 2.12
CA LYS A 174 30.73 1.31 2.78
C LYS A 174 31.58 0.04 2.83
N GLY A 175 32.51 -0.07 1.88
CA GLY A 175 33.47 -1.15 1.84
C GLY A 175 34.11 -1.16 3.20
N LYS A 176 34.12 -2.33 3.85
CA LYS A 176 34.78 -2.53 5.15
C LYS A 176 36.22 -2.03 4.98
N LYS A 177 36.50 -0.79 5.41
CA LYS A 177 37.77 -0.10 5.16
C LYS A 177 38.84 -0.93 5.86
N LYS A 178 39.62 -1.68 5.08
CA LYS A 178 40.81 -2.38 5.56
C LYS A 178 41.75 -1.27 6.03
N LYS A 179 42.11 -1.28 7.32
CA LYS A 179 42.93 -0.28 8.01
C LYS A 179 44.26 -0.10 7.26
N GLY A 180 44.34 0.91 6.41
CA GLY A 180 45.51 1.30 5.63
C GLY A 180 45.55 2.82 5.59
N ASN A 181 46.59 3.39 6.20
CA ASN A 181 46.78 4.82 6.41
C ASN A 181 47.25 5.46 5.11
N THR A 182 46.32 6.06 4.36
CA THR A 182 46.65 7.00 3.28
C THR A 182 45.65 8.14 3.37
N GLU A 183 46.18 9.31 3.66
CA GLU A 183 45.53 10.61 3.62
C GLU A 183 45.20 10.89 2.15
N VAL A 184 43.93 10.71 1.80
CA VAL A 184 43.39 11.00 0.48
C VAL A 184 42.58 12.28 0.64
N GLU A 185 43.01 13.30 -0.08
CA GLU A 185 42.37 14.59 -0.27
C GLU A 185 40.87 14.39 -0.60
N GLU A 186 40.02 14.93 0.26
CA GLU A 186 38.57 14.74 0.26
C GLU A 186 37.95 15.62 -0.84
N GLU A 187 37.89 15.08 -2.06
CA GLU A 187 37.11 15.64 -3.16
C GLU A 187 35.61 15.62 -2.76
N PRO A 188 34.86 16.74 -2.92
CA PRO A 188 33.49 16.83 -2.44
C PRO A 188 32.60 15.78 -3.10
N GLU A 189 32.11 14.83 -2.30
CA GLU A 189 31.20 13.77 -2.75
C GLU A 189 29.92 14.43 -3.31
N PRO A 190 29.55 14.16 -4.58
CA PRO A 190 28.40 14.82 -5.20
C PRO A 190 27.13 14.53 -4.40
N GLU A 191 26.34 15.57 -4.15
CA GLU A 191 25.12 15.45 -3.36
C GLU A 191 24.23 14.31 -3.91
N PRO A 192 23.69 13.45 -3.03
CA PRO A 192 22.93 12.28 -3.43
C PRO A 192 21.72 12.68 -4.29
N THR A 193 21.84 12.50 -5.60
CA THR A 193 20.78 12.87 -6.55
C THR A 193 19.65 11.85 -6.47
N TRP A 194 18.49 12.31 -5.99
CA TRP A 194 17.24 11.54 -6.03
C TRP A 194 16.89 11.20 -7.48
N ARG A 195 16.49 9.96 -7.71
CA ARG A 195 16.07 9.49 -9.04
C ARG A 195 14.56 9.46 -9.11
N SER A 196 13.99 10.13 -10.10
CA SER A 196 12.55 10.19 -10.35
C SER A 196 12.13 9.20 -11.44
N PHE A 197 10.94 8.64 -11.29
CA PHE A 197 10.34 7.66 -12.19
C PHE A 197 8.84 7.94 -12.30
N GLU A 198 8.26 7.73 -13.48
CA GLU A 198 6.83 7.95 -13.69
C GLU A 198 6.01 6.84 -13.02
N THR A 199 6.54 5.61 -13.05
CA THR A 199 5.83 4.42 -12.59
C THR A 199 6.59 3.64 -11.51
N MET A 200 5.83 2.94 -10.67
CA MET A 200 6.39 2.03 -9.67
C MET A 200 7.29 0.96 -10.28
N LYS A 201 6.92 0.45 -11.47
CA LYS A 201 7.67 -0.58 -12.18
C LYS A 201 9.06 -0.09 -12.59
N GLU A 202 9.16 1.17 -13.04
CA GLU A 202 10.44 1.79 -13.37
C GLU A 202 11.33 1.94 -12.14
N ALA A 203 10.78 2.39 -11.01
CA ALA A 203 11.53 2.51 -9.76
C ALA A 203 12.11 1.15 -9.29
N ILE A 204 11.33 0.07 -9.41
CA ILE A 204 11.77 -1.29 -9.07
C ILE A 204 12.88 -1.77 -10.01
N ASN A 205 12.71 -1.54 -11.32
CA ASN A 205 13.71 -1.88 -12.34
C ASN A 205 15.00 -1.08 -12.16
N ALA A 206 14.89 0.19 -11.71
CA ALA A 206 16.02 1.06 -11.40
C ALA A 206 16.77 0.69 -10.12
N GLY A 207 16.29 -0.33 -9.39
CA GLY A 207 17.03 -0.94 -8.30
C GLY A 207 16.43 -0.74 -6.91
N TRP A 208 15.22 -0.21 -6.79
CA TRP A 208 14.56 -0.11 -5.47
C TRP A 208 14.49 -1.47 -4.78
N ARG A 209 14.66 -1.48 -3.45
CA ARG A 209 14.59 -2.69 -2.61
C ARG A 209 13.76 -2.39 -1.34
N PRO A 210 13.04 -3.38 -0.80
CA PRO A 210 12.45 -3.27 0.54
C PRO A 210 13.52 -2.85 1.56
N GLY A 211 13.18 -1.93 2.46
CA GLY A 211 14.17 -1.29 3.34
C GLY A 211 14.69 0.06 2.83
N GLN A 212 14.41 0.41 1.58
CA GLN A 212 14.77 1.69 0.98
C GLN A 212 13.55 2.61 0.94
N SER A 213 13.66 3.80 1.51
CA SER A 213 12.62 4.83 1.41
C SER A 213 12.34 5.19 -0.04
N PHE A 214 11.11 5.62 -0.32
CA PHE A 214 10.70 6.11 -1.64
C PHE A 214 9.57 7.13 -1.46
N SER A 215 9.59 8.20 -2.24
CA SER A 215 8.52 9.21 -2.23
C SER A 215 7.63 9.00 -3.45
N PHE A 216 6.37 9.43 -3.39
CA PHE A 216 5.42 9.29 -4.50
C PHE A 216 4.23 10.24 -4.34
N VAL A 217 3.45 10.37 -5.41
CA VAL A 217 2.18 11.10 -5.41
C VAL A 217 1.04 10.11 -5.71
N ALA A 218 0.02 10.11 -4.86
CA ALA A 218 -1.22 9.40 -5.10
C ALA A 218 -2.30 10.37 -5.59
N VAL A 219 -2.95 10.03 -6.70
CA VAL A 219 -4.05 10.79 -7.30
C VAL A 219 -5.32 9.96 -7.37
N ASP A 220 -6.44 10.62 -7.65
CA ASP A 220 -7.79 10.05 -7.62
C ASP A 220 -8.10 9.38 -6.28
N VAL A 221 -7.54 9.92 -5.20
CA VAL A 221 -7.77 9.42 -3.85
C VAL A 221 -9.15 9.89 -3.40
N LYS A 222 -10.13 8.97 -3.35
CA LYS A 222 -11.51 9.31 -3.03
C LYS A 222 -11.82 9.20 -1.53
N GLY A 223 -12.35 10.25 -0.94
CA GLY A 223 -12.76 10.26 0.46
C GLY A 223 -13.52 11.50 0.87
N GLN A 224 -14.32 11.39 1.93
CA GLN A 224 -15.13 12.49 2.44
C GLN A 224 -14.51 13.08 3.71
N LYS A 225 -14.28 14.41 3.71
CA LYS A 225 -13.84 15.11 4.91
C LYS A 225 -14.93 15.07 5.98
N VAL A 226 -14.61 14.52 7.14
CA VAL A 226 -15.48 14.43 8.29
C VAL A 226 -15.29 15.70 9.13
N LYS A 227 -16.40 16.37 9.46
CA LYS A 227 -16.36 17.52 10.35
C LYS A 227 -16.10 17.08 11.78
N ALA A 228 -15.43 17.93 12.55
CA ALA A 228 -15.22 17.67 13.98
C ALA A 228 -16.58 17.65 14.71
N PRO A 229 -16.71 16.89 15.82
CA PRO A 229 -17.96 16.80 16.59
C PRO A 229 -18.52 18.18 16.96
N SER A 230 -17.64 19.12 17.32
CA SER A 230 -17.99 20.50 17.67
C SER A 230 -18.68 21.29 16.54
N GLU A 231 -18.46 20.92 15.28
CA GLU A 231 -19.14 21.54 14.13
C GLU A 231 -20.46 20.85 13.77
N THR A 232 -20.69 19.66 14.33
CA THR A 232 -21.90 18.87 14.11
C THR A 232 -22.92 18.98 15.24
N ASP A 233 -22.52 19.56 16.38
CA ASP A 233 -23.38 19.89 17.52
C ASP A 233 -24.42 20.94 17.13
N GLY A 234 -25.56 20.47 16.62
CA GLY A 234 -26.65 21.32 16.11
C GLY A 234 -27.24 20.84 14.79
N ALA A 235 -26.63 19.85 14.13
CA ALA A 235 -27.22 19.21 12.96
C ALA A 235 -28.48 18.42 13.38
N LYS A 236 -29.66 18.93 13.02
CA LYS A 236 -30.92 18.18 13.18
C LYS A 236 -30.93 16.99 12.22
N PRO A 237 -31.34 15.79 12.66
CA PRO A 237 -31.51 14.67 11.75
C PRO A 237 -32.55 15.02 10.69
N LEU A 238 -32.18 14.84 9.42
CA LEU A 238 -33.10 14.99 8.29
C LEU A 238 -34.20 13.94 8.42
N GLY A 239 -35.41 14.37 8.79
CA GLY A 239 -36.58 13.48 8.93
C GLY A 239 -37.52 13.80 10.10
N LEU A 240 -37.16 14.69 11.02
CA LEU A 240 -38.08 15.18 12.06
C LEU A 240 -38.73 16.50 11.60
N THR A 241 -39.69 16.40 10.69
CA THR A 241 -40.69 17.46 10.50
C THR A 241 -41.81 17.22 11.52
N ASN A 242 -42.02 18.17 12.44
CA ASN A 242 -43.16 18.19 13.34
C ASN A 242 -44.49 18.26 12.58
#